data_AF-A0A449EBJ2-F1
#
_entry.id   AF-A0A449EBJ2-F1
#
_cell.length_a   1.000
_cell.length_b   1.000
_cell.length_c   1.000
_cell.angle_alpha   90.00
_cell.angle_beta   90.00
_cell.angle_gamma   90.00
#
_symmetry.space_group_name_H-M   'P 1'
#
loop_
_entity.id
_entity.type
_entity.pdbx_description
1 polymer ?
#
loop_
_entity_poly.entity_id
_entity_poly.type
_entity_poly.pdbx_seq_one_letter_code
_entity_poly.pdbx_strand_id
1 'polypeptide(L)'
;MTKETIFIYGLATARKAYAKSLGYSIFNLSQAIDLAEEKPGNLEQAEKEAKKNHVPIFIDEYNNEIRSILNREEDKLNVKEDSIWCSEESFSKFSKEWFNYVDEGKKHWPLWGNYFRGTQMNQKNELKTIYQDVLKNKAYHDHSLHVNRGCKIGLDIAMEKQDMELYYCLDEIDIELVLDEKNLDDIKGRKSTTSSELRYIYRNWEKLRGKVTFISQGKKVKAPWEQEPEVWQTYQPKSWNNLGTLQKKEEQTNKKRKLFDILKNKKTQPDNRNGSVQFQKQEKSCLIL
;
A
#
# COMPACT_ATOMS: atom_id res chain seq x y z
N MET A 1 -20.98 11.41 17.54
CA MET A 1 -20.52 10.12 16.98
C MET A 1 -19.98 10.42 15.59
N THR A 2 -18.66 10.35 15.41
CA THR A 2 -18.04 10.39 14.07
C THR A 2 -18.55 9.19 13.29
N LYS A 3 -19.09 9.39 12.08
CA LYS A 3 -19.53 8.29 11.21
C LYS A 3 -18.31 7.41 10.92
N GLU A 4 -18.38 6.12 11.28
CA GLU A 4 -17.34 5.16 10.95
C GLU A 4 -17.24 5.02 9.42
N THR A 5 -16.02 5.09 8.91
CA THR A 5 -15.76 4.80 7.49
C THR A 5 -15.52 3.30 7.33
N ILE A 6 -16.23 2.67 6.41
CA ILE A 6 -16.13 1.21 6.20
C ILE A 6 -15.54 0.95 4.82
N PHE A 7 -14.59 0.02 4.75
CA PHE A 7 -14.20 -0.62 3.48
C PHE A 7 -14.39 -2.12 3.49
N ILE A 8 -14.85 -2.65 2.36
CA ILE A 8 -15.06 -4.08 2.16
C ILE A 8 -14.14 -4.58 1.04
N TYR A 9 -13.28 -5.52 1.40
CA TYR A 9 -12.29 -6.16 0.53
C TYR A 9 -12.65 -7.64 0.31
N GLY A 10 -11.94 -8.28 -0.62
CA GLY A 10 -12.17 -9.65 -1.05
C GLY A 10 -12.59 -9.74 -2.52
N LEU A 11 -12.93 -10.95 -2.97
CA LEU A 11 -13.42 -11.16 -4.32
C LEU A 11 -14.68 -10.32 -4.60
N ALA A 12 -14.82 -9.85 -5.84
CA ALA A 12 -15.89 -8.93 -6.23
C ALA A 12 -17.29 -9.48 -5.93
N THR A 13 -17.51 -10.78 -6.14
CA THR A 13 -18.75 -11.50 -5.81
C THR A 13 -19.00 -11.48 -4.30
N ALA A 14 -18.02 -11.94 -3.51
CA ALA A 14 -18.11 -12.05 -2.07
C ALA A 14 -18.35 -10.70 -1.36
N ARG A 15 -17.55 -9.67 -1.66
CA ARG A 15 -17.68 -8.35 -1.01
C ARG A 15 -18.98 -7.64 -1.36
N LYS A 16 -19.50 -7.86 -2.58
CA LYS A 16 -20.84 -7.35 -2.96
C LYS A 16 -21.94 -8.09 -2.21
N ALA A 17 -21.87 -9.42 -2.11
CA ALA A 17 -22.85 -10.17 -1.32
C ALA A 17 -22.88 -9.70 0.14
N TYR A 18 -21.72 -9.46 0.74
CA TYR A 18 -21.62 -8.97 2.12
C TYR A 18 -22.09 -7.52 2.29
N ALA A 19 -21.73 -6.61 1.38
CA ALA A 19 -22.25 -5.25 1.42
C ALA A 19 -23.79 -5.23 1.38
N LYS A 20 -24.40 -6.08 0.54
CA LYS A 20 -25.86 -6.23 0.48
C LYS A 20 -26.45 -6.74 1.80
N SER A 21 -25.80 -7.69 2.47
CA SER A 21 -26.30 -8.20 3.76
C SER A 21 -26.22 -7.16 4.89
N LEU A 22 -25.33 -6.18 4.78
CA LEU A 22 -25.26 -5.01 5.68
C LEU A 22 -26.29 -3.91 5.34
N GLY A 23 -27.13 -4.12 4.32
CA GLY A 23 -28.13 -3.13 3.89
C GLY A 23 -27.56 -2.03 3.01
N TYR A 24 -26.30 -2.12 2.55
CA TYR A 24 -25.82 -1.23 1.51
C TYR A 24 -26.51 -1.59 0.20
N SER A 25 -27.27 -0.63 -0.33
CA SER A 25 -27.68 -0.67 -1.72
C SER A 25 -26.41 -0.48 -2.56
N ILE A 26 -25.92 -1.58 -3.13
CA ILE A 26 -24.89 -1.51 -4.16
C ILE A 26 -25.62 -0.99 -5.38
N PHE A 27 -25.65 0.34 -5.53
CA PHE A 27 -26.10 0.98 -6.75
C PHE A 27 -25.17 0.54 -7.89
N ASN A 28 -25.44 -0.63 -8.47
CA ASN A 28 -25.13 -0.86 -9.86
C ASN A 28 -26.13 0.00 -10.63
N LEU A 29 -25.69 0.77 -11.62
CA LEU A 29 -26.57 1.43 -12.59
C LEU A 29 -27.68 0.48 -13.10
N SER A 30 -27.38 -0.82 -13.18
CA SER A 30 -28.33 -1.89 -13.52
C SER A 30 -29.55 -1.98 -12.60
N GLN A 31 -29.39 -1.80 -11.28
CA GLN A 31 -30.53 -1.86 -10.33
C GLN A 31 -31.42 -0.61 -10.39
N ALA A 32 -30.85 0.53 -10.79
CA ALA A 32 -31.62 1.74 -11.04
C ALA A 32 -32.50 1.57 -12.28
N ILE A 33 -32.02 0.87 -13.32
CA ILE A 33 -32.80 0.52 -14.50
C ILE A 33 -33.96 -0.43 -14.14
N ASP A 34 -33.73 -1.45 -13.30
CA ASP A 34 -34.80 -2.36 -12.86
C ASP A 34 -35.90 -1.61 -12.04
N LEU A 35 -35.52 -0.62 -11.24
CA LEU A 35 -36.45 0.27 -10.52
C LEU A 35 -37.10 1.33 -11.44
N ALA A 36 -36.46 1.67 -12.57
CA ALA A 36 -36.96 2.60 -13.59
C ALA A 36 -38.21 2.09 -14.29
N GLU A 37 -38.24 0.78 -14.55
CA GLU A 37 -39.31 0.10 -15.27
C GLU A 37 -40.63 0.12 -14.47
N GLU A 38 -40.58 0.28 -13.15
CA GLU A 38 -41.77 0.33 -12.30
C GLU A 38 -42.35 1.75 -12.13
N LYS A 39 -41.55 2.84 -12.14
CA LYS A 39 -42.03 4.24 -11.96
C LYS A 39 -41.12 5.30 -12.63
N PRO A 40 -41.36 5.67 -13.91
CA PRO A 40 -40.43 6.47 -14.72
C PRO A 40 -40.28 7.96 -14.34
N GLY A 41 -41.20 8.54 -13.56
CA GLY A 41 -41.18 9.99 -13.26
C GLY A 41 -40.35 10.42 -12.03
N ASN A 42 -39.93 9.47 -11.18
CA ASN A 42 -39.28 9.76 -9.89
C ASN A 42 -37.83 9.25 -9.83
N LEU A 43 -37.41 8.54 -10.87
CA LEU A 43 -36.15 7.80 -10.87
C LEU A 43 -34.94 8.70 -11.09
N GLU A 44 -35.01 9.63 -12.03
CA GLU A 44 -33.87 10.51 -12.32
C GLU A 44 -33.50 11.38 -11.10
N GLN A 45 -34.52 11.83 -10.35
CA GLN A 45 -34.34 12.58 -9.12
C GLN A 45 -33.82 11.67 -7.98
N ALA A 46 -34.39 10.48 -7.81
CA ALA A 46 -33.91 9.50 -6.83
C ALA A 46 -32.47 9.05 -7.11
N GLU A 47 -32.09 8.86 -8.38
CA GLU A 47 -30.72 8.56 -8.79
C GLU A 47 -29.77 9.71 -8.50
N LYS A 48 -30.17 10.96 -8.80
CA LYS A 48 -29.37 12.15 -8.50
C LYS A 48 -29.17 12.29 -6.99
N GLU A 49 -30.21 12.08 -6.19
CA GLU A 49 -30.12 12.13 -4.72
C GLU A 49 -29.28 10.98 -4.15
N ALA A 50 -29.42 9.77 -4.68
CA ALA A 50 -28.60 8.62 -4.29
C ALA A 50 -27.12 8.84 -4.62
N LYS A 51 -26.79 9.30 -5.83
CA LYS A 51 -25.42 9.64 -6.24
C LYS A 51 -24.82 10.74 -5.36
N LYS A 52 -25.60 11.77 -5.02
CA LYS A 52 -25.19 12.88 -4.16
C LYS A 52 -24.90 12.43 -2.72
N ASN A 53 -25.64 11.47 -2.20
CA ASN A 53 -25.49 10.96 -0.83
C ASN A 53 -24.61 9.71 -0.73
N HIS A 54 -24.11 9.21 -1.86
CA HIS A 54 -23.30 8.00 -1.91
C HIS A 54 -21.97 8.20 -1.20
N VAL A 55 -21.63 7.26 -0.33
CA VAL A 55 -20.35 7.19 0.36
C VAL A 55 -19.69 5.88 -0.05
N PRO A 56 -18.49 5.91 -0.67
CA PRO A 56 -17.83 4.71 -1.11
C PRO A 56 -17.53 3.75 0.03
N ILE A 57 -17.81 2.47 -0.20
CA ILE A 57 -17.49 1.36 0.70
C ILE A 57 -16.50 0.38 0.06
N PHE A 58 -16.13 0.60 -1.21
CA PHE A 58 -15.09 -0.14 -1.89
C PHE A 58 -13.96 0.80 -2.32
N ILE A 59 -12.71 0.41 -2.07
CA ILE A 59 -11.53 1.16 -2.53
C ILE A 59 -11.50 1.31 -4.06
N ASP A 60 -12.09 0.36 -4.77
CA ASP A 60 -12.28 0.35 -6.23
C ASP A 60 -12.97 1.61 -6.74
N GLU A 61 -13.84 2.23 -5.96
CA GLU A 61 -14.56 3.43 -6.40
C GLU A 61 -13.61 4.62 -6.54
N TYR A 62 -12.66 4.76 -5.62
CA TYR A 62 -11.59 5.75 -5.71
C TYR A 62 -10.65 5.44 -6.89
N ASN A 63 -10.26 4.17 -7.07
CA ASN A 63 -9.47 3.73 -8.23
C ASN A 63 -10.20 4.02 -9.56
N ASN A 64 -11.49 3.72 -9.62
CA ASN A 64 -12.31 3.87 -10.82
C ASN A 64 -12.47 5.33 -11.22
N GLU A 65 -12.51 6.26 -10.25
CA GLU A 65 -12.52 7.68 -10.56
C GLU A 65 -11.18 8.14 -11.14
N ILE A 66 -10.03 7.68 -10.61
CA ILE A 66 -8.73 7.97 -11.24
C ILE A 66 -8.70 7.40 -12.66
N ARG A 67 -9.14 6.15 -12.86
CA ARG A 67 -9.28 5.56 -14.21
C ARG A 67 -10.18 6.40 -15.11
N SER A 68 -11.30 6.91 -14.59
CA SER A 68 -12.20 7.78 -15.35
C SER A 68 -11.54 9.09 -15.75
N ILE A 69 -10.75 9.71 -14.87
CA ILE A 69 -9.97 10.91 -15.20
C ILE A 69 -9.01 10.61 -16.35
N LEU A 70 -8.25 9.52 -16.24
CA LEU A 70 -7.28 9.09 -17.25
C LEU A 70 -7.94 8.83 -18.62
N ASN A 71 -9.10 8.16 -18.65
CA ASN A 71 -9.89 7.95 -19.86
C ASN A 71 -10.34 9.27 -20.49
N ARG A 72 -10.93 10.19 -19.71
CA ARG A 72 -11.39 11.49 -20.23
C ARG A 72 -10.23 12.30 -20.82
N GLU A 73 -9.05 12.23 -20.22
CA GLU A 73 -7.88 12.91 -20.76
C GLU A 73 -7.32 12.23 -22.02
N GLU A 74 -7.50 10.92 -22.19
CA GLU A 74 -7.18 10.25 -23.46
C GLU A 74 -8.17 10.66 -24.55
N ASP A 75 -9.47 10.79 -24.24
CA ASP A 75 -10.48 11.26 -25.20
C ASP A 75 -10.16 12.66 -25.74
N LYS A 76 -9.56 13.54 -24.92
CA LYS A 76 -9.07 14.86 -25.37
C LYS A 76 -8.04 14.79 -26.50
N LEU A 77 -7.21 13.74 -26.53
CA LEU A 77 -6.24 13.55 -27.61
C LEU A 77 -6.94 13.36 -28.96
N ASN A 78 -8.09 12.68 -28.97
CA ASN A 78 -8.86 12.41 -30.19
C ASN A 78 -9.47 13.70 -30.78
N VAL A 79 -9.79 14.67 -29.92
CA VAL A 79 -10.31 15.99 -30.32
C VAL A 79 -9.23 17.08 -30.39
N LYS A 80 -7.94 16.69 -30.28
CA LYS A 80 -6.77 17.59 -30.33
C LYS A 80 -6.79 18.70 -29.27
N GLU A 81 -7.37 18.41 -28.12
CA GLU A 81 -7.31 19.28 -26.95
C GLU A 81 -6.06 18.98 -26.10
N ASP A 82 -5.65 19.95 -25.28
CA ASP A 82 -4.57 19.76 -24.32
C ASP A 82 -4.94 18.68 -23.30
N SER A 83 -4.04 17.69 -23.17
CA SER A 83 -4.22 16.49 -22.35
C SER A 83 -3.01 16.24 -21.46
N ILE A 84 -3.24 15.60 -20.30
CA ILE A 84 -2.14 15.12 -19.43
C ILE A 84 -1.19 14.14 -20.15
N TRP A 85 -1.66 13.51 -21.22
CA TRP A 85 -0.89 12.51 -21.99
C TRP A 85 0.04 13.12 -23.04
N CYS A 86 -0.04 14.44 -23.29
CA CYS A 86 0.76 15.11 -24.32
C CYS A 86 2.28 15.07 -24.04
N SER A 87 2.69 15.02 -22.77
CA SER A 87 4.11 14.98 -22.39
C SER A 87 4.32 14.38 -21.00
N GLU A 88 5.54 13.88 -20.74
CA GLU A 88 5.95 13.44 -19.39
C GLU A 88 5.84 14.56 -18.36
N GLU A 89 6.06 15.82 -18.76
CA GLU A 89 5.90 17.00 -17.91
C GLU A 89 4.43 17.23 -17.53
N SER A 90 3.52 17.17 -18.50
CA SER A 90 2.07 17.31 -18.27
C SER A 90 1.57 16.22 -17.32
N PHE A 91 1.98 14.97 -17.55
CA PHE A 91 1.60 13.87 -16.68
C PHE A 91 2.23 13.97 -15.28
N SER A 92 3.47 14.48 -15.19
CA SER A 92 4.14 14.72 -13.90
C SER A 92 3.43 15.80 -13.08
N LYS A 93 2.90 16.83 -13.73
CA LYS A 93 2.04 17.85 -13.09
C LYS A 93 0.73 17.22 -12.62
N PHE A 94 0.05 16.48 -13.50
CA PHE A 94 -1.16 15.73 -13.14
C PHE A 94 -0.92 14.81 -11.94
N SER A 95 0.18 14.06 -11.90
CA SER A 95 0.50 13.16 -10.79
C SER A 95 0.57 13.86 -9.43
N LYS A 96 0.82 15.18 -9.39
CA LYS A 96 0.86 16.00 -8.18
C LYS A 96 -0.44 16.76 -7.91
N GLU A 97 -1.33 16.84 -8.89
CA GLU A 97 -2.53 17.70 -8.87
C GLU A 97 -3.81 16.95 -9.23
N TRP A 98 -3.76 15.62 -9.38
CA TRP A 98 -4.89 14.81 -9.88
C TRP A 98 -6.16 14.97 -9.05
N PHE A 99 -6.05 15.33 -7.78
CA PHE A 99 -7.20 15.62 -6.93
C PHE A 99 -8.09 16.75 -7.51
N ASN A 100 -7.49 17.71 -8.22
CA ASN A 100 -8.23 18.80 -8.89
C ASN A 100 -9.09 18.30 -10.06
N TYR A 101 -8.83 17.10 -10.57
CA TYR A 101 -9.52 16.49 -11.70
C TYR A 101 -10.69 15.57 -11.27
N VAL A 102 -10.84 15.33 -9.96
CA VAL A 102 -11.94 14.56 -9.41
C VAL A 102 -13.26 15.25 -9.73
N ASP A 103 -14.24 14.48 -10.21
CA ASP A 103 -15.59 14.96 -10.49
C ASP A 103 -16.19 15.70 -9.29
N GLU A 104 -16.80 16.87 -9.53
CA GLU A 104 -17.37 17.72 -8.47
C GLU A 104 -18.42 16.96 -7.64
N GLY A 105 -19.22 16.11 -8.29
CA GLY A 105 -20.22 15.27 -7.66
C GLY A 105 -19.64 14.11 -6.83
N LYS A 106 -18.32 13.97 -6.77
CA LYS A 106 -17.61 12.94 -5.97
C LYS A 106 -16.63 13.55 -4.97
N LYS A 107 -16.38 14.87 -4.99
CA LYS A 107 -15.44 15.53 -4.07
C LYS A 107 -15.85 15.41 -2.60
N HIS A 108 -17.13 15.12 -2.33
CA HIS A 108 -17.64 14.88 -0.97
C HIS A 108 -17.22 13.53 -0.38
N TRP A 109 -16.60 12.63 -1.17
CA TRP A 109 -16.17 11.34 -0.64
C TRP A 109 -15.08 11.50 0.43
N PRO A 110 -15.19 10.79 1.56
CA PRO A 110 -14.48 11.16 2.79
C PRO A 110 -12.97 10.91 2.74
N LEU A 111 -12.48 10.04 1.86
CA LEU A 111 -11.08 9.58 1.89
C LEU A 111 -10.21 10.18 0.79
N TRP A 112 -10.69 11.16 0.01
CA TRP A 112 -9.87 11.73 -1.06
C TRP A 112 -8.55 12.31 -0.57
N GLY A 113 -8.54 13.06 0.53
CA GLY A 113 -7.31 13.62 1.09
C GLY A 113 -6.31 12.55 1.56
N ASN A 114 -6.82 11.47 2.17
CA ASN A 114 -6.03 10.32 2.57
C ASN A 114 -5.47 9.56 1.36
N TYR A 115 -6.31 9.33 0.35
CA TYR A 115 -5.95 8.62 -0.86
C TYR A 115 -4.92 9.42 -1.67
N PHE A 116 -5.13 10.72 -1.84
CA PHE A 116 -4.18 11.66 -2.43
C PHE A 116 -2.83 11.59 -1.72
N ARG A 117 -2.81 11.75 -0.39
CA ARG A 117 -1.57 11.59 0.39
C ARG A 117 -0.90 10.25 0.10
N GLY A 118 -1.66 9.14 0.09
CA GLY A 118 -1.15 7.81 -0.20
C GLY A 118 -0.45 7.68 -1.56
N THR A 119 -0.93 8.40 -2.58
CA THR A 119 -0.25 8.47 -3.90
C THR A 119 1.07 9.24 -3.87
N GLN A 120 1.28 10.12 -2.88
CA GLN A 120 2.48 10.94 -2.75
C GLN A 120 3.51 10.38 -1.76
N MET A 121 3.12 9.45 -0.87
CA MET A 121 3.96 8.97 0.24
C MET A 121 5.25 8.28 -0.19
N ASN A 122 5.26 7.61 -1.35
CA ASN A 122 6.47 6.99 -1.88
C ASN A 122 6.44 6.93 -3.40
N GLN A 123 7.62 6.89 -4.02
CA GLN A 123 7.79 6.87 -5.46
C GLN A 123 7.00 5.74 -6.17
N LYS A 124 6.82 4.59 -5.52
CA LYS A 124 6.10 3.45 -6.13
C LYS A 124 4.59 3.65 -6.19
N ASN A 125 4.06 4.62 -5.44
CA ASN A 125 2.64 4.97 -5.41
C ASN A 125 2.33 6.17 -6.32
N GLU A 126 3.34 6.94 -6.74
CA GLU A 126 3.17 8.10 -7.62
C GLU A 126 2.62 7.64 -8.98
N LEU A 127 1.57 8.32 -9.47
CA LEU A 127 0.98 7.99 -10.77
C LEU A 127 2.02 8.12 -11.90
N LYS A 128 2.88 9.14 -11.90
CA LYS A 128 3.94 9.29 -12.90
C LYS A 128 4.87 8.06 -12.97
N THR A 129 5.14 7.42 -11.84
CA THR A 129 6.00 6.23 -11.79
C THR A 129 5.24 4.99 -12.23
N ILE A 130 3.97 4.86 -11.85
CA ILE A 130 3.10 3.76 -12.28
C ILE A 130 2.93 3.75 -13.81
N TYR A 131 2.80 4.93 -14.42
CA TYR A 131 2.53 5.10 -15.85
C TYR A 131 3.77 5.45 -16.69
N GLN A 132 4.98 5.41 -16.11
CA GLN A 132 6.21 5.84 -16.78
C GLN A 132 6.45 5.11 -18.12
N ASP A 133 6.15 3.81 -18.18
CA ASP A 133 6.43 3.00 -19.37
C ASP A 133 5.39 3.26 -20.46
N VAL A 134 4.17 3.62 -20.07
CA VAL A 134 3.12 4.05 -21.00
C VAL A 134 3.52 5.37 -21.66
N LEU A 135 4.00 6.33 -20.86
CA LEU A 135 4.46 7.63 -21.34
C LEU A 135 5.65 7.50 -22.31
N LYS A 136 6.62 6.64 -21.98
CA LYS A 136 7.81 6.41 -22.82
C LYS A 136 7.50 5.74 -24.14
N ASN A 137 6.65 4.71 -24.13
CA ASN A 137 6.42 3.86 -25.28
C ASN A 137 5.27 4.34 -26.18
N LYS A 138 4.49 5.35 -25.76
CA LYS A 138 3.27 5.83 -26.45
C LYS A 138 2.34 4.66 -26.84
N ALA A 139 2.31 3.63 -26.01
CA ALA A 139 1.52 2.43 -26.24
C ALA A 139 0.08 2.64 -25.74
N TYR A 140 -0.83 1.76 -26.14
CA TYR A 140 -2.21 1.73 -25.63
C TYR A 140 -2.22 1.89 -24.09
N HIS A 141 -2.94 2.89 -23.62
CA HIS A 141 -2.94 3.28 -22.23
C HIS A 141 -3.84 2.32 -21.43
N ASP A 142 -3.26 1.32 -20.76
CA ASP A 142 -4.02 0.63 -19.74
C ASP A 142 -4.25 1.55 -18.52
N HIS A 143 -5.43 2.14 -18.44
CA HIS A 143 -5.79 3.03 -17.34
C HIS A 143 -6.08 2.33 -16.00
N SER A 144 -5.80 1.03 -15.88
CA SER A 144 -5.93 0.28 -14.64
C SER A 144 -4.61 -0.01 -13.89
N LEU A 145 -3.45 0.46 -14.40
CA LEU A 145 -2.14 0.14 -13.80
C LEU A 145 -1.99 0.52 -12.32
N HIS A 146 -2.70 1.56 -11.86
CA HIS A 146 -2.63 2.00 -10.47
C HIS A 146 -3.46 1.17 -9.49
N VAL A 147 -4.42 0.35 -9.95
CA VAL A 147 -5.42 -0.32 -9.09
C VAL A 147 -4.76 -1.11 -7.96
N ASN A 148 -3.75 -1.92 -8.28
CA ASN A 148 -3.01 -2.71 -7.30
C ASN A 148 -2.29 -1.87 -6.22
N ARG A 149 -1.91 -0.63 -6.56
CA ARG A 149 -1.32 0.33 -5.61
C ARG A 149 -2.41 1.03 -4.82
N GLY A 150 -3.49 1.45 -5.47
CA GLY A 150 -4.64 2.06 -4.82
C GLY A 150 -5.30 1.16 -3.77
N CYS A 151 -5.44 -0.13 -4.05
CA CYS A 151 -5.90 -1.11 -3.07
C CYS A 151 -5.04 -1.14 -1.80
N LYS A 152 -3.72 -1.07 -1.95
CA LYS A 152 -2.77 -1.02 -0.81
C LYS A 152 -2.82 0.32 -0.10
N ILE A 153 -3.00 1.43 -0.84
CA ILE A 153 -3.24 2.75 -0.24
C ILE A 153 -4.47 2.68 0.67
N GLY A 154 -5.56 2.03 0.25
CA GLY A 154 -6.73 1.84 1.13
C GLY A 154 -6.41 1.10 2.44
N LEU A 155 -5.53 0.10 2.40
CA LEU A 155 -5.03 -0.61 3.58
C LEU A 155 -4.12 0.27 4.45
N ASP A 156 -3.28 1.10 3.83
CA ASP A 156 -2.42 2.08 4.53
C ASP A 156 -3.26 3.12 5.26
N ILE A 157 -4.33 3.61 4.63
CA ILE A 157 -5.29 4.52 5.26
C ILE A 157 -5.93 3.87 6.49
N ALA A 158 -6.33 2.61 6.39
CA ALA A 158 -6.90 1.87 7.51
C ALA A 158 -5.89 1.70 8.66
N MET A 159 -4.59 1.51 8.37
CA MET A 159 -3.56 1.49 9.42
C MET A 159 -3.44 2.83 10.16
N GLU A 160 -3.62 3.96 9.47
CA GLU A 160 -3.46 5.30 10.05
C GLU A 160 -4.73 5.83 10.74
N LYS A 161 -5.92 5.59 10.19
CA LYS A 161 -7.19 6.10 10.74
C LYS A 161 -7.72 5.22 11.88
N GLN A 162 -8.25 5.83 12.93
CA GLN A 162 -8.84 5.12 14.07
C GLN A 162 -10.33 4.83 13.88
N ASP A 163 -11.02 5.69 13.13
CA ASP A 163 -12.45 5.71 12.82
C ASP A 163 -12.78 4.94 11.53
N MET A 164 -12.04 3.86 11.27
CA MET A 164 -12.18 3.08 10.04
C MET A 164 -12.21 1.59 10.34
N GLU A 165 -13.24 0.93 9.82
CA GLU A 165 -13.38 -0.53 9.86
C GLU A 165 -13.10 -1.12 8.48
N LEU A 166 -12.46 -2.29 8.47
CA LEU A 166 -12.23 -3.05 7.27
C LEU A 166 -12.84 -4.44 7.40
N TYR A 167 -13.69 -4.81 6.44
CA TYR A 167 -14.21 -6.15 6.29
C TYR A 167 -13.50 -6.85 5.14
N TYR A 168 -12.96 -8.04 5.37
CA TYR A 168 -12.30 -8.82 4.32
C TYR A 168 -13.05 -10.13 4.11
N CYS A 169 -13.71 -10.27 2.96
CA CYS A 169 -14.48 -11.46 2.62
C CYS A 169 -13.55 -12.56 2.08
N LEU A 170 -13.61 -13.74 2.70
CA LEU A 170 -12.79 -14.91 2.38
C LEU A 170 -13.52 -15.91 1.47
N ASP A 171 -14.81 -15.71 1.21
CA ASP A 171 -15.59 -16.61 0.36
C ASP A 171 -14.98 -16.71 -1.05
N GLU A 172 -14.91 -17.94 -1.56
CA GLU A 172 -14.35 -18.29 -2.89
C GLU A 172 -12.84 -18.02 -3.05
N ILE A 173 -12.13 -17.64 -1.98
CA ILE A 173 -10.67 -17.47 -2.01
C ILE A 173 -9.99 -18.81 -1.71
N ASP A 174 -9.24 -19.31 -2.69
CA ASP A 174 -8.31 -20.42 -2.50
C ASP A 174 -7.01 -19.91 -1.86
N ILE A 175 -6.74 -20.32 -0.62
CA ILE A 175 -5.58 -19.88 0.16
C ILE A 175 -4.27 -20.39 -0.42
N GLU A 176 -4.23 -21.61 -0.96
CA GLU A 176 -3.01 -22.16 -1.56
C GLU A 176 -2.60 -21.32 -2.78
N LEU A 177 -3.58 -20.98 -3.61
CA LEU A 177 -3.42 -20.06 -4.74
C LEU A 177 -3.02 -18.65 -4.30
N VAL A 178 -3.48 -18.16 -3.13
CA VAL A 178 -3.03 -16.88 -2.58
C VAL A 178 -1.53 -16.90 -2.24
N LEU A 179 -0.99 -18.02 -1.76
CA LEU A 179 0.40 -18.08 -1.32
C LEU A 179 1.38 -18.26 -2.48
N ASP A 180 0.93 -18.76 -3.63
CA ASP A 180 1.76 -18.83 -4.83
C ASP A 180 2.07 -17.42 -5.38
N GLU A 181 3.33 -16.99 -5.29
CA GLU A 181 3.79 -15.71 -5.82
C GLU A 181 3.79 -15.65 -7.37
N LYS A 182 3.77 -16.82 -8.02
CA LYS A 182 3.64 -16.99 -9.48
C LYS A 182 2.20 -16.95 -9.94
N ASN A 183 1.23 -16.90 -9.01
CA ASN A 183 -0.17 -16.85 -9.37
C ASN A 183 -0.49 -15.48 -9.99
N LEU A 184 -0.67 -15.49 -11.31
CA LEU A 184 -1.10 -14.37 -12.12
C LEU A 184 -2.60 -14.55 -12.34
N ASP A 185 -3.41 -13.55 -11.99
CA ASP A 185 -4.80 -13.47 -12.43
C ASP A 185 -4.85 -13.57 -13.96
N ASP A 186 -5.79 -14.41 -14.41
CA ASP A 186 -6.09 -14.67 -15.81
C ASP A 186 -6.42 -13.38 -16.58
N ILE A 187 -6.08 -13.42 -17.86
CA ILE A 187 -6.28 -12.44 -18.95
C ILE A 187 -5.03 -11.63 -19.33
N LYS A 188 -4.08 -11.27 -18.43
CA LYS A 188 -2.90 -10.46 -18.84
C LYS A 188 -1.58 -10.72 -18.07
N GLY A 189 -1.45 -11.85 -17.37
CA GLY A 189 -0.21 -12.14 -16.63
C GLY A 189 0.06 -11.15 -15.48
N ARG A 190 -0.99 -10.66 -14.81
CA ARG A 190 -0.88 -9.74 -13.66
C ARG A 190 -1.09 -10.49 -12.38
N LYS A 191 -0.42 -10.12 -11.29
CA LYS A 191 -0.69 -10.73 -9.98
C LYS A 191 -2.12 -10.47 -9.55
N SER A 192 -2.75 -11.50 -8.95
CA SER A 192 -4.07 -11.35 -8.39
C SER A 192 -4.14 -10.22 -7.37
N THR A 193 -5.10 -9.30 -7.56
CA THR A 193 -5.29 -8.14 -6.69
C THR A 193 -5.68 -8.62 -5.29
N THR A 194 -6.67 -9.50 -5.21
CA THR A 194 -7.14 -10.13 -3.96
C THR A 194 -6.02 -10.87 -3.24
N SER A 195 -5.24 -11.72 -3.93
CA SER A 195 -4.10 -12.41 -3.30
C SER A 195 -3.03 -11.43 -2.82
N SER A 196 -2.82 -10.33 -3.56
CA SER A 196 -1.86 -9.28 -3.18
C SER A 196 -2.31 -8.49 -1.95
N GLU A 197 -3.60 -8.22 -1.83
CA GLU A 197 -4.23 -7.59 -0.67
C GLU A 197 -4.13 -8.49 0.56
N LEU A 198 -4.55 -9.77 0.47
CA LEU A 198 -4.53 -10.67 1.63
C LEU A 198 -3.11 -10.88 2.17
N ARG A 199 -2.13 -11.10 1.27
CA ARG A 199 -0.71 -11.15 1.66
C ARG A 199 -0.21 -9.82 2.24
N TYR A 200 -0.75 -8.68 1.80
CA TYR A 200 -0.39 -7.38 2.36
C TYR A 200 -0.93 -7.21 3.78
N ILE A 201 -2.15 -7.65 4.04
CA ILE A 201 -2.74 -7.66 5.39
C ILE A 201 -1.91 -8.56 6.30
N TYR A 202 -1.58 -9.78 5.87
CA TYR A 202 -0.74 -10.71 6.64
C TYR A 202 0.59 -10.08 7.05
N ARG A 203 1.32 -9.47 6.10
CA ARG A 203 2.62 -8.82 6.38
C ARG A 203 2.54 -7.63 7.31
N ASN A 204 1.39 -6.96 7.38
CA ASN A 204 1.16 -5.78 8.21
C ASN A 204 0.19 -6.09 9.37
N TRP A 205 0.05 -7.36 9.75
CA TRP A 205 -1.01 -7.79 10.66
C TRP A 205 -0.92 -7.11 12.02
N GLU A 206 0.27 -6.84 12.55
CA GLU A 206 0.43 -6.11 13.82
C GLU A 206 -0.28 -4.75 13.83
N LYS A 207 -0.26 -4.01 12.70
CA LYS A 207 -0.88 -2.69 12.58
C LYS A 207 -2.37 -2.75 12.22
N LEU A 208 -2.79 -3.85 11.59
CA LEU A 208 -4.15 -4.06 11.10
C LEU A 208 -5.01 -4.90 12.07
N ARG A 209 -4.39 -5.54 13.06
CA ARG A 209 -5.08 -6.30 14.11
C ARG A 209 -6.04 -5.37 14.85
N GLY A 210 -7.30 -5.80 14.98
CA GLY A 210 -8.35 -5.00 15.59
C GLY A 210 -9.04 -4.00 14.65
N LYS A 211 -8.53 -3.81 13.42
CA LYS A 211 -9.17 -2.98 12.39
C LYS A 211 -9.79 -3.79 11.25
N VAL A 212 -9.21 -4.97 10.98
CA VAL A 212 -9.70 -5.89 9.95
C VAL A 212 -10.54 -6.99 10.60
N THR A 213 -11.77 -7.14 10.14
CA THR A 213 -12.68 -8.23 10.45
C THR A 213 -12.77 -9.16 9.23
N PHE A 214 -12.42 -10.43 9.41
CA PHE A 214 -12.58 -11.44 8.37
C PHE A 214 -13.99 -11.98 8.35
N ILE A 215 -14.54 -12.14 7.15
CA ILE A 215 -15.90 -12.62 6.92
C ILE A 215 -15.85 -13.86 6.03
N SER A 216 -16.56 -14.91 6.43
CA SER A 216 -16.84 -16.07 5.57
C SER A 216 -18.27 -16.52 5.81
N GLN A 217 -18.99 -16.78 4.72
CA GLN A 217 -20.41 -17.15 4.72
C GLN A 217 -21.27 -16.17 5.53
N GLY A 218 -20.95 -14.88 5.41
CA GLY A 218 -21.60 -13.79 6.13
C GLY A 218 -21.30 -13.70 7.64
N LYS A 219 -20.42 -14.55 8.18
CA LYS A 219 -20.06 -14.59 9.61
C LYS A 219 -18.64 -14.11 9.85
N LYS A 220 -18.41 -13.49 11.02
CA LYS A 220 -17.07 -13.13 11.48
C LYS A 220 -16.26 -14.40 11.77
N VAL A 221 -15.05 -14.49 11.22
CA VAL A 221 -14.12 -15.60 11.42
C VAL A 221 -12.76 -15.08 11.89
N LYS A 222 -11.90 -15.99 12.37
CA LYS A 222 -10.51 -15.66 12.70
C LYS A 222 -9.73 -15.32 11.43
N ALA A 223 -8.55 -14.74 11.59
CA ALA A 223 -7.69 -14.49 10.44
C ALA A 223 -7.20 -15.83 9.83
N PRO A 224 -6.96 -15.90 8.50
CA PRO A 224 -6.54 -17.14 7.84
C PRO A 224 -5.29 -17.80 8.47
N TRP A 225 -4.28 -17.01 8.86
CA TRP A 225 -3.08 -17.50 9.54
C TRP A 225 -3.27 -17.89 11.00
N GLU A 226 -4.41 -17.56 11.62
CA GLU A 226 -4.79 -18.06 12.95
C GLU A 226 -5.59 -19.37 12.84
N GLN A 227 -6.22 -19.63 11.68
CA GLN A 227 -6.91 -20.88 11.39
C GLN A 227 -5.95 -21.95 10.86
N GLU A 228 -5.05 -21.57 9.96
CA GLU A 228 -4.11 -22.45 9.26
C GLU A 228 -2.68 -21.91 9.34
N PRO A 229 -2.07 -21.82 10.53
CA PRO A 229 -0.76 -21.21 10.73
C PRO A 229 0.35 -21.91 9.93
N GLU A 230 0.29 -23.22 9.78
CA GLU A 230 1.30 -24.01 9.06
C GLU A 230 1.36 -23.63 7.57
N VAL A 231 0.19 -23.43 6.95
CA VAL A 231 0.07 -23.01 5.54
C VAL A 231 0.69 -21.62 5.37
N TRP A 232 0.33 -20.65 6.22
CA TRP A 232 0.81 -19.27 6.13
C TRP A 232 2.28 -19.08 6.50
N GLN A 233 2.87 -19.98 7.28
CA GLN A 233 4.31 -19.97 7.59
C GLN A 233 5.19 -20.32 6.38
N THR A 234 4.65 -21.03 5.39
CA THR A 234 5.37 -21.34 4.13
C THR A 234 5.59 -20.08 3.29
N TYR A 235 4.75 -19.05 3.46
CA TYR A 235 4.87 -17.79 2.75
C TYR A 235 5.97 -16.92 3.37
N GLN A 236 7.10 -16.83 2.66
CA GLN A 236 8.29 -16.07 3.07
C GLN A 236 8.46 -14.81 2.22
N PRO A 237 7.83 -13.67 2.58
CA PRO A 237 7.91 -12.46 1.79
C PRO A 237 9.31 -11.87 1.76
N LYS A 238 9.74 -11.42 0.58
CA LYS A 238 11.06 -10.81 0.37
C LYS A 238 11.38 -9.64 1.32
N SER A 239 10.35 -8.92 1.79
CA SER A 239 10.52 -7.84 2.76
C SER A 239 11.08 -8.30 4.11
N TRP A 240 10.72 -9.51 4.57
CA TRP A 240 11.23 -10.06 5.83
C TRP A 240 12.69 -10.51 5.71
N ASN A 241 13.10 -11.00 4.54
CA ASN A 241 14.50 -11.34 4.27
C ASN A 241 15.43 -10.11 4.33
N ASN A 242 14.92 -8.94 3.92
CA ASN A 242 15.65 -7.68 4.01
C ASN A 242 15.73 -7.13 5.44
N LEU A 243 14.71 -7.35 6.29
CA LEU A 243 14.73 -6.97 7.70
C LEU A 243 15.87 -7.68 8.46
N GLY A 244 16.07 -8.98 8.24
CA GLY A 244 17.21 -9.71 8.81
C GLY A 244 18.57 -9.18 8.33
N THR A 245 18.64 -8.62 7.13
CA THR A 245 19.86 -8.00 6.58
C THR A 245 20.10 -6.60 7.15
N LEU A 246 19.02 -5.83 7.37
CA LEU A 246 19.07 -4.51 7.99
C LEU A 246 19.45 -4.60 9.48
N GLN A 247 18.85 -5.55 10.23
CA GLN A 247 19.21 -5.83 11.62
C GLN A 247 20.68 -6.24 11.75
N LYS A 248 21.17 -7.13 10.87
CA LYS A 248 22.60 -7.52 10.83
C LYS A 248 23.53 -6.33 10.50
N LYS A 249 23.12 -5.43 9.59
CA LYS A 249 23.89 -4.20 9.29
C LYS A 249 23.90 -3.22 10.46
N GLU A 250 22.80 -3.08 11.17
CA GLU A 250 22.68 -2.21 12.34
C GLU A 250 23.52 -2.75 13.50
N GLU A 251 23.49 -4.06 13.76
CA GLU A 251 24.37 -4.72 14.72
C GLU A 251 25.86 -4.56 14.38
N GLN A 252 26.24 -4.72 13.12
CA GLN A 252 27.62 -4.48 12.67
C GLN A 252 28.03 -3.01 12.86
N THR A 253 27.12 -2.07 12.60
CA THR A 253 27.37 -0.64 12.77
C THR A 253 27.53 -0.28 14.25
N ASN A 254 26.70 -0.85 15.13
CA ASN A 254 26.77 -0.67 16.57
C ASN A 254 28.03 -1.32 17.17
N LYS A 255 28.46 -2.49 16.67
CA LYS A 255 29.75 -3.11 17.04
C LYS A 255 30.93 -2.22 16.64
N LYS A 256 30.92 -1.64 15.43
CA LYS A 256 31.95 -0.69 14.98
C LYS A 256 32.00 0.57 15.86
N ARG A 257 30.84 1.17 16.18
CA ARG A 257 30.77 2.34 17.10
C ARG A 257 31.38 2.04 18.46
N LYS A 258 30.99 0.93 19.09
CA LYS A 258 31.58 0.49 20.37
C LYS A 258 33.10 0.30 20.30
N LEU A 259 33.61 -0.28 19.21
CA LEU A 259 35.06 -0.44 19.01
C LEU A 259 35.77 0.91 18.87
N PHE A 260 35.17 1.86 18.13
CA PHE A 260 35.69 3.22 18.01
C PHE A 260 35.76 3.95 19.35
N ASP A 261 34.72 3.83 20.18
CA ASP A 261 34.69 4.44 21.51
C ASP A 261 35.76 3.84 22.44
N ILE A 262 35.97 2.53 22.39
CA ILE A 262 37.05 1.84 23.13
C ILE A 262 38.44 2.34 22.67
N LEU A 263 38.65 2.46 21.36
CA LEU A 263 39.93 2.94 20.80
C LEU A 263 40.20 4.40 21.14
N LYS A 264 39.15 5.23 21.21
CA LYS A 264 39.24 6.65 21.61
C LYS A 264 39.59 6.80 23.09
N ASN A 265 39.01 5.96 23.95
CA ASN A 265 39.29 5.93 25.39
C ASN A 265 40.69 5.37 25.72
N LYS A 266 41.24 4.46 24.88
CA LYS A 266 42.63 4.01 25.02
C LYS A 266 43.66 5.07 24.66
N LYS A 267 43.35 6.01 23.77
CA LYS A 267 44.26 7.13 23.41
C LYS A 267 44.31 8.26 24.44
N THR A 268 43.42 8.24 25.44
CA THR A 268 43.32 9.30 26.47
C THR A 268 43.88 8.90 27.83
N GLN A 269 44.49 7.72 27.97
CA GLN A 269 45.26 7.40 29.17
C GLN A 269 46.74 7.81 28.99
N PRO A 270 47.28 8.71 29.82
CA PRO A 270 48.71 9.03 29.80
C PRO A 270 49.53 7.84 30.30
N ASP A 271 50.58 7.53 29.54
CA ASP A 271 51.53 6.44 29.79
C ASP A 271 52.41 6.79 31.00
N ASN A 272 51.98 6.36 32.19
CA ASN A 272 52.71 6.58 33.44
C ASN A 272 53.80 5.50 33.60
N ARG A 273 54.88 5.61 32.83
CA ARG A 273 56.16 4.94 33.10
C ARG A 273 57.31 5.88 32.79
N ASN A 274 57.82 6.57 33.81
CA ASN A 274 59.24 6.91 33.92
C ASN A 274 59.55 7.20 35.40
N GLY A 275 59.78 6.12 36.14
CA GLY A 275 60.54 6.14 37.39
C GLY A 275 62.03 6.02 37.07
N SER A 276 62.79 6.95 37.63
CA SER A 276 64.26 7.05 37.70
C SER A 276 65.05 5.73 37.65
N VAL A 277 66.05 5.65 36.76
CA VAL A 277 67.23 4.81 36.96
C VAL A 277 68.48 5.64 36.64
N GLN A 278 69.31 5.81 37.67
CA GLN A 278 70.62 6.48 37.65
C GLN A 278 71.62 5.74 36.76
N PHE A 279 72.37 6.48 35.95
CA PHE A 279 73.60 6.02 35.33
C PHE A 279 74.71 5.96 36.40
N GLN A 280 75.17 4.76 36.75
CA GLN A 280 76.49 4.55 37.33
C GLN A 280 77.41 3.91 36.28
N LYS A 281 78.55 4.56 36.07
CA LYS A 281 79.62 4.19 35.14
C LYS A 281 80.84 3.87 35.99
N GLN A 282 81.31 2.62 35.97
CA GLN A 282 82.65 2.19 36.45
C GLN A 282 82.97 0.87 35.74
N GLU A 283 83.80 0.91 34.69
CA GLU A 283 85.25 0.62 34.66
C GLU A 283 85.56 -0.89 34.56
N LYS A 284 86.09 -1.31 33.38
CA LYS A 284 87.43 -1.93 33.14
C LYS A 284 87.55 -3.37 33.67
N SER A 285 88.18 -4.35 33.03
CA SER A 285 89.01 -4.45 31.83
C SER A 285 89.22 -5.95 31.53
N CYS A 286 89.73 -6.22 30.33
CA CYS A 286 90.34 -7.45 29.80
C CYS A 286 90.90 -8.52 30.76
N LEU A 287 90.77 -9.77 30.32
CA LEU A 287 91.80 -10.83 30.25
C LEU A 287 91.34 -11.79 29.12
N ILE A 288 91.87 -11.71 27.90
CA ILE A 288 92.99 -12.52 27.38
C ILE A 288 93.09 -13.89 28.07
N LEU A 289 92.61 -14.93 27.39
CA LEU A 289 93.42 -15.99 26.78
C LEU A 289 92.63 -16.62 25.63
#